data_AF-C8C0D2-F1
#
_entry.id   AF-C8C0D2-F1
#
_cell.length_a   1.000
_cell.length_b   1.000
_cell.length_c   1.000
_cell.angle_alpha   90.00
_cell.angle_beta   90.00
_cell.angle_gamma   90.00
#
_symmetry.space_group_name_H-M   'P 1'
#
loop_
_entity.id
_entity.type
_entity.pdbx_description
1 polymer ?
#
loop_
_entity_poly.entity_id
_entity_poly.type
_entity_poly.pdbx_seq_one_letter_code
_entity_poly.pdbx_strand_id
1 'polypeptide(L)'
;MVTRQMCSLNPFSEDFRQQCVSGLAKAQLSSVGEGDKKSWFCSEFVTDAFAKAGHPLTLAQSGWISPADLMHMRTGDISAFKPETQLQYVGHMKPGIYIKAGRFVGLTQ
;
A
#
# COMPACT_ATOMS: atom_id res chain seq x y z
N MET A 1 16.70 6.08 -16.83
CA MET A 1 15.66 6.26 -15.78
C MET A 1 16.26 5.82 -14.46
N VAL A 2 16.29 6.69 -13.45
CA VAL A 2 16.69 6.29 -12.09
C VAL A 2 15.55 5.47 -11.51
N THR A 3 15.83 4.21 -11.15
CA THR A 3 14.82 3.28 -10.66
C THR A 3 14.63 3.46 -9.17
N ARG A 4 13.40 3.27 -8.70
CA ARG A 4 13.01 3.31 -7.28
C ARG A 4 13.83 2.35 -6.41
N GLN A 5 14.39 1.29 -7.00
CA GLN A 5 15.27 0.32 -6.34
C GLN A 5 16.54 0.94 -5.75
N MET A 6 16.99 2.09 -6.28
CA MET A 6 18.11 2.83 -5.71
C MET A 6 17.82 3.36 -4.30
N CYS A 7 16.55 3.68 -4.02
CA CYS A 7 16.08 4.15 -2.72
C CYS A 7 15.84 3.02 -1.70
N SER A 8 15.99 1.75 -2.08
CA SER A 8 15.83 0.59 -1.19
C SER A 8 17.14 -0.11 -0.85
N LEU A 9 18.28 0.45 -1.24
CA LEU A 9 19.60 -0.10 -0.90
C LEU A 9 19.89 0.07 0.60
N ASN A 10 20.32 -1.01 1.24
CA ASN A 10 20.60 -1.07 2.68
C ASN A 10 22.02 -0.49 2.92
N PRO A 11 22.14 0.76 3.43
CA PRO A 11 22.00 0.98 4.87
C PRO A 11 21.05 2.14 5.24
N PHE A 12 20.11 2.51 4.37
CA PHE A 12 19.27 3.68 4.59
C PHE A 12 18.12 3.45 5.59
N SER A 13 17.95 4.39 6.53
CA SER A 13 16.83 4.40 7.49
C SER A 13 15.47 4.54 6.80
N GLU A 14 14.40 4.13 7.46
CA GLU A 14 13.03 4.23 6.93
C GLU A 14 12.69 5.64 6.46
N ASP A 15 13.04 6.67 7.24
CA ASP A 15 12.78 8.07 6.91
C ASP A 15 13.58 8.53 5.67
N PHE A 16 14.84 8.09 5.51
CA PHE A 16 15.62 8.40 4.30
C PHE A 16 15.01 7.76 3.06
N ARG A 17 14.56 6.50 3.19
CA ARG A 17 13.91 5.77 2.08
C ARG A 17 12.63 6.48 1.66
N GLN A 18 11.82 6.94 2.61
CA GLN A 18 10.66 7.77 2.31
C GLN A 18 11.01 9.04 1.55
N GLN A 19 12.01 9.79 2.01
CA GLN A 19 12.41 11.04 1.38
C GLN A 19 12.94 10.80 -0.04
N CYS A 20 13.74 9.76 -0.24
CA CYS A 20 14.26 9.37 -1.55
C CYS A 20 13.14 8.99 -2.51
N VAL A 21 12.24 8.10 -2.09
CA VAL A 21 11.11 7.65 -2.93
C VAL A 21 10.15 8.81 -3.21
N SER A 22 9.85 9.64 -2.21
CA SER A 22 8.97 10.80 -2.37
C SER A 22 9.58 11.86 -3.28
N GLY A 23 10.88 12.12 -3.17
CA GLY A 23 11.60 13.02 -4.07
C GLY A 23 11.62 12.51 -5.51
N LEU A 24 11.87 11.22 -5.70
CA LEU A 24 11.83 10.58 -7.02
C LEU A 24 10.42 10.62 -7.61
N ALA A 25 9.41 10.30 -6.80
CA ALA A 25 8.01 10.37 -7.19
C ALA A 25 7.62 11.79 -7.59
N LYS A 26 7.99 12.82 -6.82
CA LYS A 26 7.74 14.22 -7.16
C LYS A 26 8.42 14.66 -8.47
N ALA A 27 9.59 14.10 -8.79
CA ALA A 27 10.32 14.43 -10.00
C ALA A 27 9.79 13.70 -11.25
N GLN A 28 9.29 12.48 -11.10
CA GLN A 28 8.88 11.61 -12.21
C GLN A 28 7.37 11.55 -12.42
N LEU A 29 6.59 11.74 -11.36
CA LEU A 29 5.14 11.76 -11.35
C LEU A 29 4.71 13.20 -11.13
N SER A 30 3.92 13.74 -12.07
CA SER A 30 3.25 15.01 -11.84
C SER A 30 2.42 14.92 -10.56
N SER A 31 2.39 15.99 -9.77
CA SER A 31 1.43 16.12 -8.68
C SER A 31 0.06 15.81 -9.27
N VAL A 32 -0.63 14.82 -8.69
CA VAL A 32 -1.99 14.48 -9.04
C VAL A 32 -2.82 15.75 -8.92
N GLY A 33 -3.08 16.38 -10.08
CA GLY A 33 -3.76 17.65 -10.14
C GLY A 33 -5.15 17.53 -9.56
N GLU A 34 -5.54 18.54 -8.80
CA GLU A 34 -6.84 18.77 -8.19
C GLU A 34 -7.89 19.11 -9.26
N GLY A 35 -8.02 18.23 -10.25
CA GLY A 35 -9.08 18.22 -11.25
C GLY A 35 -9.88 16.93 -11.10
N ASP A 36 -11.14 16.94 -11.55
CA ASP A 36 -12.08 15.82 -11.51
C ASP A 36 -11.50 14.55 -12.16
N LYS A 37 -10.65 13.83 -11.41
CA LYS A 37 -10.15 12.52 -11.78
C LYS A 37 -11.33 11.56 -11.76
N LYS A 38 -11.73 11.10 -12.95
CA LYS A 38 -12.80 10.11 -13.12
C LYS A 38 -12.31 8.66 -13.02
N SER A 39 -11.00 8.46 -12.92
CA SER A 39 -10.37 7.15 -12.80
C SER A 39 -9.26 7.17 -11.75
N TRP A 40 -9.21 6.11 -10.95
CA TRP A 40 -8.20 5.88 -9.93
C TRP A 40 -7.60 4.50 -10.11
N PHE A 41 -6.31 4.37 -9.81
CA PHE A 41 -5.75 3.06 -9.52
C PHE A 41 -6.26 2.60 -8.15
N CYS A 42 -6.44 1.28 -7.97
CA CYS A 42 -6.97 0.73 -6.72
C CYS A 42 -6.15 1.15 -5.49
N SER A 43 -4.82 1.24 -5.62
CA SER A 43 -3.94 1.68 -4.54
C SER A 43 -4.12 3.17 -4.19
N GLU A 44 -4.26 4.03 -5.20
CA GLU A 44 -4.54 5.46 -5.03
C GLU A 44 -5.90 5.65 -4.35
N PHE A 45 -6.93 4.94 -4.83
CA PHE A 45 -8.27 5.01 -4.25
C PHE A 45 -8.29 4.59 -2.78
N VAL A 46 -7.69 3.44 -2.44
CA VAL A 46 -7.66 2.94 -1.05
C VAL A 46 -6.91 3.92 -0.15
N THR A 47 -5.75 4.41 -0.56
CA THR A 47 -4.96 5.34 0.28
C THR A 47 -5.66 6.67 0.49
N ASP A 48 -6.30 7.23 -0.54
CA ASP A 48 -7.08 8.46 -0.44
C ASP A 48 -8.32 8.29 0.45
N ALA A 49 -9.03 7.16 0.33
CA ALA A 49 -10.19 6.85 1.15
C ALA A 49 -9.85 6.76 2.65
N PHE A 50 -8.75 6.09 3.00
CA PHE A 50 -8.27 5.99 4.37
C PHE A 50 -7.82 7.35 4.94
N ALA A 51 -7.15 8.18 4.12
CA ALA A 51 -6.81 9.55 4.50
C ALA A 51 -8.07 10.39 4.78
N LYS A 52 -9.09 10.32 3.91
CA LYS A 52 -10.39 11.00 4.11
C LYS A 52 -11.16 10.50 5.32
N ALA A 53 -10.99 9.23 5.69
CA ALA A 53 -11.59 8.65 6.89
C ALA A 53 -10.87 9.05 8.20
N GLY A 54 -9.79 9.84 8.13
CA GLY A 54 -9.01 10.25 9.31
C GLY A 54 -8.03 9.20 9.82
N HIS A 55 -7.82 8.12 9.07
CA HIS A 55 -6.91 7.03 9.40
C HIS A 55 -5.95 6.77 8.23
N PRO A 56 -5.06 7.72 7.89
CA PRO A 56 -4.17 7.59 6.74
C PRO A 56 -3.27 6.36 6.88
N LEU A 57 -3.07 5.62 5.77
CA LEU A 57 -2.14 4.48 5.75
C LEU A 57 -0.68 4.94 5.72
N THR A 58 -0.40 6.08 5.11
CA THR A 58 0.92 6.72 4.99
C THR A 58 0.73 8.21 4.68
N LEU A 59 1.73 9.04 4.96
CA LEU A 59 1.75 10.48 4.64
C LEU A 59 2.12 10.78 3.18
N ALA A 60 2.51 9.75 2.40
CA ALA A 60 2.80 9.91 0.99
C ALA A 60 1.52 10.18 0.18
N GLN A 61 1.65 10.92 -0.93
CA GLN A 61 0.51 11.21 -1.81
C GLN A 61 -0.06 9.91 -2.39
N SER A 62 -1.39 9.78 -2.41
CA SER A 62 -2.09 8.58 -2.86
C SER A 62 -1.69 8.14 -4.27
N GLY A 63 -1.46 9.10 -5.17
CA GLY A 63 -0.99 8.85 -6.55
C GLY A 63 0.43 8.28 -6.66
N TRP A 64 1.22 8.27 -5.59
CA TRP A 64 2.58 7.70 -5.57
C TRP A 64 2.60 6.26 -5.05
N ILE A 65 1.48 5.77 -4.52
CA ILE A 65 1.39 4.45 -3.92
C ILE A 65 1.01 3.43 -4.98
N SER A 66 1.92 2.50 -5.24
CA SER A 66 1.64 1.33 -6.08
C SER A 66 0.95 0.22 -5.27
N PRO A 67 0.25 -0.73 -5.91
CA PRO A 67 -0.33 -1.89 -5.21
C PRO A 67 0.72 -2.71 -4.44
N ALA A 68 1.96 -2.79 -4.95
CA ALA A 68 3.04 -3.47 -4.26
C ALA A 68 3.42 -2.75 -2.96
N ASP A 69 3.35 -1.42 -2.90
CA ASP A 69 3.71 -0.67 -1.71
C ASP A 69 2.77 -0.97 -0.53
N LEU A 70 1.46 -1.07 -0.79
CA LEU A 70 0.48 -1.48 0.21
C LEU A 70 0.77 -2.89 0.75
N MET A 71 1.24 -3.79 -0.12
CA MET A 71 1.60 -5.15 0.29
C MET A 71 2.83 -5.16 1.21
N HIS A 72 3.81 -4.27 0.98
CA HIS A 72 5.03 -4.19 1.79
C HIS A 72 4.87 -3.30 3.04
N MET A 73 3.68 -2.74 3.31
CA MET A 73 3.35 -2.05 4.58
C MET A 73 2.91 -3.03 5.69
N ARG A 74 2.97 -4.33 5.42
CA ARG A 74 2.60 -5.36 6.39
C ARG A 74 3.63 -5.46 7.51
N THR A 75 3.16 -5.98 8.63
CA THR A 75 4.01 -6.34 9.77
C THR A 75 5.09 -7.32 9.31
N GLY A 76 6.36 -6.94 9.50
CA GLY A 76 7.53 -7.76 9.13
C GLY A 76 8.09 -7.51 7.71
N ASP A 77 7.39 -6.72 6.87
CA ASP A 77 7.89 -6.37 5.54
C ASP A 77 8.70 -5.06 5.57
N ILE A 78 9.55 -4.89 4.54
CA ILE A 78 10.37 -3.69 4.37
C ILE A 78 9.62 -2.72 3.45
N SER A 79 8.87 -1.80 4.06
CA SER A 79 8.11 -0.79 3.34
C SER A 79 9.03 0.21 2.62
N ALA A 80 8.60 0.70 1.45
CA ALA A 80 9.27 1.80 0.77
C ALA A 80 8.71 3.18 1.16
N PHE A 81 7.46 3.19 1.66
CA PHE A 81 6.85 4.33 2.33
C PHE A 81 6.52 3.91 3.76
N LYS A 82 6.90 4.72 4.75
CA LYS A 82 6.57 4.54 6.16
C LYS A 82 5.05 4.45 6.33
N PRO A 83 4.55 3.35 6.89
CA PRO A 83 3.16 3.24 7.26
C PRO A 83 2.90 3.97 8.59
N GLU A 84 1.75 4.64 8.71
CA GLU A 84 1.30 5.20 10.00
C GLU A 84 0.91 4.08 10.98
N THR A 85 0.44 2.96 10.46
CA THR A 85 0.12 1.74 11.22
C THR A 85 0.47 0.52 10.39
N GLN A 86 1.15 -0.45 10.99
CA GLN A 86 1.53 -1.68 10.29
C GLN A 86 0.28 -2.49 9.93
N LEU A 87 0.19 -2.88 8.66
CA LEU A 87 -0.93 -3.68 8.18
C LEU A 87 -0.78 -5.14 8.63
N GLN A 88 -1.90 -5.79 8.91
CA GLN A 88 -1.96 -7.22 9.18
C GLN A 88 -2.64 -7.94 8.03
N TYR A 89 -2.03 -9.04 7.56
CA TYR A 89 -2.65 -9.88 6.56
C TYR A 89 -3.65 -10.82 7.23
N VAL A 90 -4.95 -10.56 7.02
CA VAL A 90 -6.06 -11.35 7.60
C VAL A 90 -6.52 -12.52 6.72
N GLY A 91 -5.76 -12.87 5.68
CA GLY A 91 -6.15 -13.92 4.74
C GLY A 91 -7.18 -13.47 3.69
N HIS A 92 -7.76 -14.43 2.99
CA HIS A 92 -8.84 -14.17 2.04
C HIS A 92 -10.18 -14.06 2.78
N MET A 93 -10.85 -12.91 2.65
CA MET A 93 -12.16 -12.69 3.27
C MET A 93 -13.25 -13.61 2.70
N LYS A 94 -13.06 -14.13 1.48
CA LYS A 94 -13.96 -15.13 0.90
C LYS A 94 -13.59 -16.50 1.47
N PRO A 95 -14.51 -17.23 2.12
CA PRO A 95 -14.23 -18.59 2.59
C PRO A 95 -13.75 -19.41 1.40
N GLY A 96 -12.55 -19.99 1.52
CA GLY A 96 -11.98 -20.84 0.50
C GLY A 96 -12.92 -21.99 0.15
N ILE A 97 -12.77 -22.56 -1.04
CA ILE A 97 -13.58 -23.69 -1.52
C ILE A 97 -13.58 -24.84 -0.48
N TYR A 98 -12.47 -25.02 0.23
CA TYR A 98 -12.31 -25.99 1.32
C TYR A 98 -13.19 -25.70 2.55
N ILE A 99 -13.38 -24.43 2.94
CA ILE A 99 -14.27 -24.06 4.06
C ILE A 99 -15.73 -24.24 3.66
N LYS A 100 -16.08 -23.93 2.40
CA LYS A 100 -17.41 -24.21 1.87
C LYS A 100 -17.69 -25.71 1.84
N ALA A 101 -16.74 -26.53 1.37
CA ALA A 101 -16.88 -27.98 1.33
C ALA A 101 -17.04 -28.59 2.74
N GLY A 102 -16.24 -28.15 3.72
CA GLY A 102 -16.35 -28.61 5.12
C GLY A 102 -17.73 -28.32 5.75
N ARG A 103 -18.34 -27.17 5.42
CA ARG A 103 -19.71 -26.82 5.85
C ARG A 103 -20.78 -27.69 5.18
N PHE A 104 -20.56 -28.15 3.95
CA PHE A 104 -21.47 -29.06 3.24
C PHE A 104 -21.35 -30.52 3.72
N VAL A 105 -20.20 -30.93 4.27
CA VAL A 105 -19.95 -32.30 4.74
C VAL A 105 -20.10 -32.42 6.28
N GLY A 106 -20.58 -31.37 6.95
CA GLY A 106 -20.87 -31.42 8.39
C GLY A 106 -19.63 -31.54 9.29
N LEU A 107 -18.47 -31.05 8.83
CA LEU A 107 -17.19 -31.15 9.55
C LEU A 107 -16.89 -29.93 10.45
N THR A 108 -17.84 -29.02 10.63
CA THR A 108 -17.73 -27.90 11.57
C THR A 108 -18.70 -28.16 12.72
N GLN A 109 -18.16 -28.50 13.89
CA GLN A 109 -18.86 -28.38 15.17
C GLN A 109 -19.02 -26.90 15.53
#